data_AF-A0A0C6FV97-F1
#
_entry.id   AF-A0A0C6FV97-F1
#
_cell.length_a   1.000
_cell.length_b   1.000
_cell.length_c   1.000
_cell.angle_alpha   90.00
_cell.angle_beta   90.00
_cell.angle_gamma   90.00
#
_symmetry.space_group_name_H-M   'P 1'
#
loop_
_entity.id
_entity.type
_entity.pdbx_description
1 polymer ?
#
loop_
_entity_poly.entity_id
_entity_poly.type
_entity_poly.pdbx_seq_one_letter_code
_entity_poly.pdbx_strand_id
1 'polypeptide(L)'
;MPRDLAGLRHDRAKASSRMTELAAAARGRSMTDDEQREFDTAAGKVTDLDRDIAAAEAEADRSTSSASTRADAAEIAKLCVNGGVPSMASALIAEGVSVDEARTRINAAGEMKTVVEHARRVDPTIPADAADKLLAEGKTVEQARASFFERFVAAEEKTSIRSHVPAAQGNAGLTASASSMERELRRAGLKKDA
;
A
#
# COMPACT_ATOMS: atom_id res chain seq x y z
N MET A 1 20.80 -23.56 -21.92
CA MET A 1 20.22 -24.77 -21.32
C MET A 1 20.66 -24.82 -19.87
N PRO A 2 19.76 -24.93 -18.89
CA PRO A 2 20.17 -25.17 -17.51
C PRO A 2 21.02 -26.44 -17.48
N ARG A 3 22.22 -26.36 -16.90
CA ARG A 3 23.09 -27.53 -16.73
C ARG A 3 22.37 -28.50 -15.80
N ASP A 4 22.39 -29.79 -16.14
CA ASP A 4 21.80 -30.82 -15.31
C ASP A 4 22.60 -30.95 -14.00
N LEU A 5 22.07 -30.32 -12.96
CA LEU A 5 22.68 -30.27 -11.64
C LEU A 5 22.80 -31.66 -11.00
N ALA A 6 21.85 -32.55 -11.31
CA ALA A 6 21.88 -33.94 -10.86
C ALA A 6 23.02 -34.70 -11.56
N GLY A 7 23.18 -34.50 -12.87
CA GLY A 7 24.30 -35.03 -13.64
C GLY A 7 25.66 -34.58 -13.11
N LEU A 8 25.85 -33.27 -12.88
CA LEU A 8 27.09 -32.73 -12.33
C LEU A 8 27.45 -33.31 -10.95
N ARG A 9 26.46 -33.45 -10.06
CA ARG A 9 26.66 -34.06 -8.74
C ARG A 9 27.00 -35.55 -8.83
N HIS A 10 26.41 -36.27 -9.78
CA HIS A 10 26.74 -37.67 -10.04
C HIS A 10 28.18 -37.82 -10.55
N ASP A 11 28.59 -37.00 -11.51
CA ASP A 11 29.96 -37.01 -12.04
C ASP A 11 31.00 -36.64 -10.98
N ARG A 12 30.67 -35.71 -10.10
CA ARG A 12 31.51 -35.32 -8.95
C ARG A 12 31.68 -36.46 -7.95
N ALA A 13 30.59 -37.18 -7.65
CA ALA A 13 30.64 -38.37 -6.81
C ALA A 13 31.48 -39.49 -7.44
N LYS A 14 31.37 -39.68 -8.75
CA LYS A 14 32.19 -40.65 -9.50
C LYS A 14 33.68 -40.30 -9.47
N ALA A 15 34.04 -39.03 -9.67
CA ALA A 15 35.42 -38.56 -9.58
C ALA A 15 36.01 -38.72 -8.16
N SER A 16 35.21 -38.43 -7.13
CA SER A 16 35.59 -38.66 -5.73
C SER A 16 35.75 -40.14 -5.37
N SER A 17 34.87 -41.01 -5.89
CA SER A 17 35.01 -42.47 -5.76
C SER A 17 36.33 -42.94 -6.37
N ARG A 18 36.68 -42.43 -7.57
CA ARG A 18 37.95 -42.77 -8.23
C ARG A 18 39.17 -42.35 -7.41
N MET A 19 39.15 -41.16 -6.81
CA MET A 19 40.23 -40.73 -5.89
C MET A 19 40.35 -41.66 -4.68
N THR A 20 39.22 -42.07 -4.11
CA THR A 20 39.17 -42.94 -2.94
C THR A 20 39.68 -44.35 -3.27
N GLU A 21 39.33 -44.87 -4.45
CA GLU A 21 39.85 -46.14 -4.98
C GLU A 21 41.37 -46.11 -5.16
N LEU A 22 41.90 -45.05 -5.78
CA LEU A 22 43.34 -44.89 -5.99
C LEU A 22 44.10 -44.80 -4.65
N ALA A 23 43.59 -44.03 -3.69
CA ALA A 23 44.15 -43.95 -2.36
C ALA A 23 44.09 -45.30 -1.59
N ALA A 24 43.02 -46.07 -1.79
CA ALA A 24 42.89 -47.40 -1.20
C ALA A 24 43.86 -48.41 -1.83
N ALA A 25 44.05 -48.37 -3.15
CA ALA A 25 44.98 -49.23 -3.88
C ALA A 25 46.46 -48.98 -3.54
N ALA A 26 46.78 -47.76 -3.10
CA ALA A 26 48.11 -47.39 -2.62
C ALA A 26 48.31 -47.63 -1.11
N ARG A 27 47.28 -48.08 -0.38
CA ARG A 27 47.36 -48.18 1.09
C ARG A 27 48.50 -49.12 1.52
N GLY A 28 49.46 -48.59 2.29
CA GLY A 28 50.62 -49.34 2.79
C GLY A 28 51.82 -49.37 1.83
N ARG A 29 51.77 -48.66 0.70
CA ARG A 29 52.90 -48.44 -0.21
C ARG A 29 52.92 -46.98 -0.71
N SER A 30 54.02 -46.55 -1.30
CA SER A 30 54.02 -45.30 -2.07
C SER A 30 53.25 -45.50 -3.38
N MET A 31 52.48 -44.49 -3.80
CA MET A 31 51.93 -44.45 -5.15
C MET A 31 53.06 -44.49 -6.19
N THR A 32 52.81 -45.17 -7.30
CA THR A 32 53.62 -45.05 -8.51
C THR A 32 53.34 -43.71 -9.21
N ASP A 33 54.26 -43.24 -10.05
CA ASP A 33 54.10 -41.96 -10.77
C ASP A 33 52.81 -41.91 -11.61
N ASP A 34 52.40 -43.04 -12.19
CA ASP A 34 51.17 -43.14 -12.97
C ASP A 34 49.91 -43.06 -12.08
N GLU A 35 49.92 -43.73 -10.93
CA GLU A 35 48.84 -43.65 -9.93
C GLU A 35 48.70 -42.22 -9.36
N GLN A 36 49.83 -41.55 -9.14
CA GLN A 36 49.86 -40.16 -8.66
C GLN A 36 49.28 -39.21 -9.73
N ARG A 37 49.67 -39.35 -11.00
CA ARG A 37 49.10 -38.55 -12.10
C ARG A 37 47.61 -38.76 -12.26
N GLU A 38 47.13 -40.00 -12.11
CA GLU A 38 45.71 -40.30 -12.18
C GLU A 38 44.94 -39.68 -11.01
N PHE A 39 45.51 -39.73 -9.81
CA PHE A 39 44.96 -39.09 -8.62
C PHE A 39 44.87 -37.57 -8.79
N ASP A 40 45.94 -36.92 -9.25
CA ASP A 40 45.99 -35.47 -9.48
C ASP A 40 44.97 -35.05 -10.56
N THR A 41 44.80 -35.88 -11.61
CA THR A 41 43.79 -35.67 -12.64
C THR A 41 42.37 -35.77 -12.08
N ALA A 42 42.11 -36.77 -11.23
CA ALA A 42 40.81 -36.94 -10.59
C ALA A 42 40.52 -35.79 -9.59
N ALA A 43 41.53 -35.33 -8.86
CA ALA A 43 41.44 -34.17 -7.98
C ALA A 43 41.11 -32.89 -8.77
N GLY A 44 41.79 -32.66 -9.90
CA GLY A 44 41.47 -31.57 -10.83
C GLY A 44 40.01 -31.61 -11.28
N LYS A 45 39.53 -32.78 -11.73
CA LYS A 45 38.12 -32.97 -12.13
C LYS A 45 37.14 -32.66 -11.01
N VAL A 46 37.41 -33.07 -9.76
CA VAL A 46 36.54 -32.74 -8.62
C VAL A 46 36.47 -31.22 -8.42
N THR A 47 37.61 -30.52 -8.45
CA THR A 47 37.63 -29.06 -8.28
C THR A 47 36.90 -28.31 -9.39
N ASP A 48 36.98 -28.78 -10.63
CA ASP A 48 36.23 -28.20 -11.76
C ASP A 48 34.74 -28.49 -11.66
N LEU A 49 34.36 -29.72 -11.29
CA LEU A 49 32.95 -30.08 -11.08
C LEU A 49 32.32 -29.33 -9.90
N ASP A 50 33.06 -29.11 -8.81
CA ASP A 50 32.59 -28.31 -7.68
C ASP A 50 32.34 -26.85 -8.10
N ARG A 51 33.19 -26.28 -8.96
CA ARG A 51 33.00 -24.95 -9.55
C ARG A 51 31.75 -24.90 -10.43
N ASP A 52 31.56 -25.91 -11.29
CA ASP A 52 30.41 -25.99 -12.18
C ASP A 52 29.09 -26.21 -11.43
N ILE A 53 29.10 -27.01 -10.36
CA ILE A 53 27.96 -27.19 -9.46
C ILE A 53 27.62 -25.85 -8.80
N ALA A 54 28.59 -25.17 -8.20
CA ALA A 54 28.36 -23.88 -7.54
C ALA A 54 27.79 -22.83 -8.51
N ALA A 55 28.29 -22.78 -9.75
CA ALA A 55 27.77 -21.89 -10.78
C ALA A 55 26.33 -22.24 -11.19
N ALA A 56 26.01 -23.53 -11.29
CA ALA A 56 24.67 -24.00 -11.64
C ALA A 56 23.65 -23.75 -10.51
N GLU A 57 24.05 -23.92 -9.25
CA GLU A 57 23.23 -23.57 -8.07
C GLU A 57 22.94 -22.06 -8.04
N ALA A 58 23.96 -21.21 -8.23
CA ALA A 58 23.78 -19.77 -8.27
C ALA A 58 22.86 -19.28 -9.42
N GLU A 59 22.87 -19.95 -10.56
CA GLU A 59 21.92 -19.66 -11.66
C GLU A 59 20.50 -20.12 -11.33
N ALA A 60 20.34 -21.28 -10.70
CA ALA A 60 19.04 -21.79 -10.26
C ALA A 60 18.39 -20.86 -9.22
N ASP A 61 19.16 -20.37 -8.26
CA ASP A 61 18.70 -19.42 -7.24
C ASP A 61 18.29 -18.09 -7.87
N ARG A 62 19.11 -17.53 -8.77
CA ARG A 62 18.77 -16.30 -9.52
C ARG A 62 17.50 -16.47 -10.34
N SER A 63 17.37 -17.60 -11.04
CA SER A 63 16.18 -17.91 -11.84
C SER A 63 14.92 -18.00 -10.96
N THR A 64 14.99 -18.71 -9.84
CA THR A 64 13.88 -18.87 -8.90
C THR A 64 13.46 -17.55 -8.27
N SER A 65 14.44 -16.76 -7.80
CA SER A 65 14.19 -15.41 -7.27
C SER A 65 13.51 -14.51 -8.30
N SER A 66 14.01 -14.50 -9.55
CA SER A 66 13.41 -13.71 -10.65
C SER A 66 12.00 -14.18 -11.07
N ALA A 67 11.69 -15.45 -10.85
CA ALA A 67 10.36 -16.00 -11.11
C ALA A 67 9.37 -15.57 -10.02
N SER A 68 9.79 -15.60 -8.74
CA SER A 68 9.00 -15.09 -7.63
C SER A 68 8.67 -13.61 -7.81
N THR A 69 9.68 -12.77 -8.09
CA THR A 69 9.46 -11.32 -8.26
C THR A 69 8.52 -10.99 -9.42
N ARG A 70 8.56 -11.77 -10.51
CA ARG A 70 7.61 -11.62 -11.62
C ARG A 70 6.19 -12.07 -11.25
N ALA A 71 6.05 -13.15 -10.47
CA ALA A 71 4.76 -13.60 -9.98
C ALA A 71 4.13 -12.55 -9.05
N ASP A 72 4.92 -12.01 -8.12
CA ASP A 72 4.51 -10.97 -7.18
C ASP A 72 4.11 -9.68 -7.93
N ALA A 73 4.92 -9.24 -8.90
CA ALA A 73 4.59 -8.07 -9.72
C ALA A 73 3.27 -8.26 -10.52
N ALA A 74 3.03 -9.46 -11.04
CA ALA A 74 1.78 -9.77 -11.73
C ALA A 74 0.58 -9.79 -10.78
N GLU A 75 0.75 -10.26 -9.55
CA GLU A 75 -0.30 -10.21 -8.53
C GLU A 75 -0.61 -8.77 -8.09
N ILE A 76 0.42 -7.97 -7.82
CA ILE A 76 0.28 -6.54 -7.48
C ILE A 76 -0.48 -5.80 -8.59
N ALA A 77 -0.14 -6.04 -9.86
CA ALA A 77 -0.84 -5.43 -10.98
C ALA A 77 -2.33 -5.81 -11.01
N LYS A 78 -2.67 -7.10 -10.78
CA LYS A 78 -4.07 -7.56 -10.70
C LYS A 78 -4.82 -6.90 -9.54
N LEU A 79 -4.19 -6.83 -8.37
CA LEU A 79 -4.78 -6.17 -7.19
C LEU A 79 -5.06 -4.69 -7.47
N CYS A 80 -4.15 -3.98 -8.12
CA CYS A 80 -4.33 -2.56 -8.46
C CYS A 80 -5.51 -2.33 -9.41
N VAL A 81 -5.68 -3.20 -10.42
CA VAL A 81 -6.82 -3.13 -11.35
C VAL A 81 -8.13 -3.40 -10.59
N ASN A 82 -8.18 -4.46 -9.79
CA ASN A 82 -9.37 -4.81 -9.02
C ASN A 82 -9.75 -3.76 -7.98
N GLY A 83 -8.76 -3.09 -7.37
CA GLY A 83 -8.95 -1.99 -6.43
C GLY A 83 -9.25 -0.63 -7.08
N GLY A 84 -9.35 -0.55 -8.42
CA GLY A 84 -9.64 0.71 -9.12
C GLY A 84 -8.50 1.73 -9.10
N VAL A 85 -7.27 1.28 -8.83
CA VAL A 85 -6.05 2.10 -8.75
C VAL A 85 -4.94 1.58 -9.67
N PRO A 86 -5.20 1.38 -10.98
CA PRO A 86 -4.21 0.81 -11.91
C PRO A 86 -2.93 1.65 -12.03
N SER A 87 -3.01 2.97 -11.82
CA SER A 87 -1.86 3.89 -11.85
C SER A 87 -0.82 3.59 -10.76
N MET A 88 -1.21 2.97 -9.64
CA MET A 88 -0.31 2.65 -8.53
C MET A 88 0.59 1.44 -8.80
N ALA A 89 0.24 0.58 -9.76
CA ALA A 89 0.96 -0.68 -10.00
C ALA A 89 2.44 -0.45 -10.29
N SER A 90 2.76 0.53 -11.15
CA SER A 90 4.14 0.85 -11.52
C SER A 90 4.99 1.29 -10.33
N ALA A 91 4.43 2.12 -9.44
CA ALA A 91 5.12 2.61 -8.25
C ALA A 91 5.34 1.47 -7.24
N LEU A 92 4.33 0.67 -6.94
CA LEU A 92 4.44 -0.44 -5.98
C LEU A 92 5.44 -1.50 -6.46
N ILE A 93 5.45 -1.81 -7.76
CA ILE A 93 6.43 -2.74 -8.35
C ILE A 93 7.84 -2.16 -8.31
N ALA A 94 8.00 -0.86 -8.58
CA ALA A 94 9.30 -0.18 -8.52
C ALA A 94 9.85 -0.07 -7.09
N GLU A 95 8.99 0.15 -6.10
CA GLU A 95 9.34 0.16 -4.67
C GLU A 95 9.70 -1.24 -4.14
N GLY A 96 9.27 -2.31 -4.82
CA GLY A 96 9.54 -3.68 -4.40
C GLY A 96 8.80 -4.09 -3.12
N VAL A 97 7.61 -3.50 -2.87
CA VAL A 97 6.78 -3.86 -1.71
C VAL A 97 6.26 -5.29 -1.82
N SER A 98 6.00 -5.93 -0.68
CA SER A 98 5.37 -7.26 -0.67
C SER A 98 3.92 -7.21 -1.17
N VAL A 99 3.40 -8.35 -1.61
CA VAL A 99 2.00 -8.47 -2.06
C VAL A 99 1.01 -8.07 -0.95
N ASP A 100 1.31 -8.40 0.31
CA ASP A 100 0.45 -8.06 1.46
C ASP A 100 0.45 -6.56 1.77
N GLU A 101 1.62 -5.92 1.72
CA GLU A 101 1.74 -4.47 1.86
C GLU A 101 1.06 -3.73 0.71
N ALA A 102 1.27 -4.20 -0.53
CA ALA A 102 0.60 -3.67 -1.71
C ALA A 102 -0.92 -3.76 -1.57
N ARG A 103 -1.46 -4.92 -1.15
CA ARG A 103 -2.89 -5.14 -0.91
C ARG A 103 -3.46 -4.13 0.08
N THR A 104 -2.76 -3.90 1.18
CA THR A 104 -3.18 -2.94 2.21
C THR A 104 -3.25 -1.52 1.66
N ARG A 105 -2.22 -1.09 0.92
CA ARG A 105 -2.17 0.25 0.30
C ARG A 105 -3.24 0.42 -0.79
N ILE A 106 -3.46 -0.60 -1.61
CA ILE A 106 -4.47 -0.61 -2.68
C ILE A 106 -5.88 -0.48 -2.10
N ASN A 107 -6.18 -1.22 -1.03
CA ASN A 107 -7.48 -1.14 -0.37
C ASN A 107 -7.73 0.26 0.19
N ALA A 108 -6.75 0.85 0.90
CA ALA A 108 -6.87 2.21 1.42
C ALA A 108 -7.09 3.24 0.30
N ALA A 109 -6.38 3.10 -0.83
CA ALA A 109 -6.54 3.99 -1.98
C ALA A 109 -7.91 3.83 -2.68
N GLY A 110 -8.41 2.60 -2.82
CA GLY A 110 -9.74 2.33 -3.35
C GLY A 110 -10.86 2.89 -2.46
N GLU A 111 -10.72 2.75 -1.14
CA GLU A 111 -11.65 3.34 -0.18
C GLU A 111 -11.65 4.88 -0.26
N MET A 112 -10.46 5.50 -0.37
CA MET A 112 -10.33 6.95 -0.55
C MET A 112 -11.08 7.44 -1.80
N LYS A 113 -10.93 6.75 -2.93
CA LYS A 113 -11.67 7.05 -4.16
C LYS A 113 -13.18 6.95 -3.96
N THR A 114 -13.64 5.92 -3.26
CA THR A 114 -15.07 5.74 -2.97
C THR A 114 -15.62 6.87 -2.09
N VAL A 115 -14.86 7.30 -1.08
CA VAL A 115 -15.21 8.45 -0.22
C VAL A 115 -15.31 9.74 -1.04
N VAL A 116 -14.32 10.01 -1.89
CA VAL A 116 -14.31 11.20 -2.74
C VAL A 116 -15.46 11.15 -3.75
N GLU A 117 -15.75 10.00 -4.36
CA GLU A 117 -16.88 9.87 -5.28
C GLU A 117 -18.21 10.15 -4.59
N HIS A 118 -18.41 9.60 -3.38
CA HIS A 118 -19.60 9.90 -2.58
C HIS A 118 -19.68 11.39 -2.25
N ALA A 119 -18.57 11.98 -1.81
CA ALA A 119 -18.51 13.41 -1.52
C ALA A 119 -18.85 14.26 -2.76
N ARG A 120 -18.40 13.86 -3.96
CA ARG A 120 -18.71 14.52 -5.23
C ARG A 120 -20.18 14.44 -5.62
N ARG A 121 -20.88 13.36 -5.24
CA ARG A 121 -22.34 13.25 -5.47
C ARG A 121 -23.12 14.27 -4.62
N VAL A 122 -22.61 14.61 -3.44
CA VAL A 122 -23.19 15.62 -2.55
C VAL A 122 -22.76 17.03 -2.95
N ASP A 123 -21.49 17.23 -3.26
CA ASP A 123 -20.91 18.50 -3.71
C ASP A 123 -20.09 18.32 -5.01
N PRO A 124 -20.68 18.66 -6.17
CA PRO A 124 -20.02 18.55 -7.47
C PRO A 124 -18.77 19.42 -7.63
N THR A 125 -18.49 20.37 -6.74
CA THR A 125 -17.30 21.22 -6.80
C THR A 125 -16.03 20.50 -6.34
N ILE A 126 -16.15 19.31 -5.73
CA ILE A 126 -15.00 18.50 -5.33
C ILE A 126 -14.33 17.92 -6.59
N PRO A 127 -13.01 18.13 -6.75
CA PRO A 127 -12.34 17.73 -7.98
C PRO A 127 -12.18 16.20 -8.04
N ALA A 128 -12.18 15.66 -9.26
CA ALA A 128 -12.07 14.22 -9.49
C ALA A 128 -10.71 13.63 -9.05
N ASP A 129 -9.67 14.47 -9.00
CA ASP A 129 -8.31 14.12 -8.56
C ASP A 129 -8.11 14.29 -7.03
N ALA A 130 -9.17 14.58 -6.27
CA ALA A 130 -9.06 14.81 -4.83
C ALA A 130 -8.53 13.60 -4.08
N ALA A 131 -8.88 12.38 -4.50
CA ALA A 131 -8.41 11.16 -3.85
C ALA A 131 -6.88 11.01 -3.97
N ASP A 132 -6.34 11.27 -5.16
CA ASP A 132 -4.90 11.17 -5.41
C ASP A 132 -4.12 12.24 -4.61
N LYS A 133 -4.68 13.45 -4.48
CA LYS A 133 -4.10 14.52 -3.64
C LYS A 133 -4.10 14.15 -2.15
N LEU A 134 -5.21 13.62 -1.64
CA LEU A 134 -5.32 13.21 -0.24
C LEU A 134 -4.34 12.07 0.10
N LEU A 135 -4.17 11.12 -0.82
CA LEU A 135 -3.18 10.05 -0.68
C LEU A 135 -1.74 10.59 -0.73
N ALA A 136 -1.45 11.54 -1.63
CA ALA A 136 -0.13 12.17 -1.72
C ALA A 136 0.22 13.00 -0.47
N GLU A 137 -0.78 13.60 0.17
CA GLU A 137 -0.66 14.31 1.46
C GLU A 137 -0.54 13.34 2.66
N GLY A 138 -0.66 12.03 2.44
CA GLY A 138 -0.59 11.02 3.49
C GLY A 138 -1.82 10.98 4.40
N LYS A 139 -2.95 11.54 3.97
CA LYS A 139 -4.18 11.52 4.76
C LYS A 139 -4.81 10.14 4.78
N THR A 140 -5.31 9.74 5.94
CA THR A 140 -6.08 8.49 6.07
C THR A 140 -7.49 8.68 5.54
N VAL A 141 -8.16 7.55 5.23
CA VAL A 141 -9.55 7.54 4.75
C VAL A 141 -10.48 8.21 5.78
N GLU A 142 -10.23 8.01 7.08
CA GLU A 142 -11.00 8.62 8.17
C GLU A 142 -10.81 10.13 8.23
N GLN A 143 -9.57 10.61 8.07
CA GLN A 143 -9.28 12.05 8.03
C GLN A 143 -9.96 12.72 6.84
N ALA A 144 -9.96 12.06 5.67
CA ALA A 144 -10.69 12.53 4.51
C ALA A 144 -12.20 12.60 4.79
N ARG A 145 -12.80 11.55 5.36
CA ARG A 145 -14.22 11.54 5.73
C ARG A 145 -14.57 12.67 6.70
N ALA A 146 -13.76 12.88 7.74
CA ALA A 146 -13.96 13.97 8.70
C ALA A 146 -13.93 15.34 8.01
N SER A 147 -12.93 15.58 7.15
CA SER A 147 -12.79 16.86 6.43
C SER A 147 -13.97 17.14 5.49
N PHE A 148 -14.50 16.13 4.80
CA PHE A 148 -15.68 16.29 3.96
C PHE A 148 -16.94 16.52 4.80
N PHE A 149 -17.08 15.82 5.92
CA PHE A 149 -18.21 16.01 6.83
C PHE A 149 -18.26 17.42 7.39
N GLU A 150 -17.15 17.95 7.92
CA GLU A 150 -17.07 19.32 8.43
C GLU A 150 -17.44 20.35 7.35
N ARG A 151 -16.96 20.15 6.12
CA ARG A 151 -17.31 21.00 4.98
C ARG A 151 -18.80 20.96 4.66
N PHE A 152 -19.44 19.78 4.70
CA PHE A 152 -20.88 19.66 4.46
C PHE A 152 -21.70 20.32 5.55
N VAL A 153 -21.34 20.12 6.83
CA VAL A 153 -22.00 20.79 7.96
C VAL A 153 -21.90 22.32 7.82
N ALA A 154 -20.72 22.84 7.50
CA ALA A 154 -20.52 24.27 7.30
C ALA A 154 -21.32 24.84 6.10
N ALA A 155 -21.56 24.02 5.07
CA ALA A 155 -22.41 24.41 3.95
C ALA A 155 -23.90 24.41 4.33
N GLU A 156 -24.36 23.39 5.05
CA GLU A 156 -25.73 23.29 5.56
C GLU A 156 -26.06 24.45 6.52
N GLU A 157 -25.16 24.80 7.43
CA GLU A 157 -25.34 25.95 8.35
C GLU A 157 -25.54 27.27 7.60
N LYS A 158 -24.85 27.47 6.47
CA LYS A 158 -25.01 28.68 5.62
C LYS A 158 -26.35 28.72 4.90
N THR A 159 -26.88 27.55 4.52
CA THR A 159 -28.17 27.42 3.81
C THR A 159 -29.36 27.20 4.73
N SER A 160 -29.12 27.11 6.04
CA SER A 160 -30.15 26.95 7.06
C SER A 160 -31.10 28.16 7.04
N ILE A 161 -32.28 27.96 6.48
CA ILE A 161 -33.37 28.93 6.54
C ILE A 161 -33.90 28.93 7.97
N ARG A 162 -33.53 29.96 8.74
CA ARG A 162 -34.15 30.22 10.04
C ARG A 162 -35.63 30.49 9.82
N SER A 163 -36.49 29.60 10.31
CA SER A 163 -37.96 29.73 10.25
C SER A 163 -38.52 30.92 11.03
N HIS A 164 -37.69 31.55 11.84
CA HIS A 164 -38.01 32.68 12.69
C HIS A 164 -37.15 33.86 12.26
N VAL A 165 -37.81 34.94 11.83
CA VAL A 165 -37.17 36.25 11.69
C VAL A 165 -36.65 36.62 13.09
N PRO A 166 -35.36 36.92 13.28
CA PRO A 166 -34.89 37.46 14.54
C PRO A 166 -35.75 38.67 14.87
N ALA A 167 -36.38 38.68 16.05
CA ALA A 167 -37.21 39.81 16.46
C ALA A 167 -36.42 41.10 16.23
N ALA A 168 -36.98 42.01 15.43
CA ALA A 168 -36.34 43.28 15.13
C ALA A 168 -35.94 43.92 16.46
N GLN A 169 -34.65 44.19 16.66
CA GLN A 169 -34.17 45.01 17.77
C GLN A 169 -34.64 46.46 17.51
N GLY A 170 -35.93 46.70 17.68
CA GLY A 170 -36.58 47.97 17.49
C GLY A 170 -37.37 48.30 18.75
N ASN A 171 -36.79 49.15 19.60
CA ASN A 171 -37.40 49.90 20.70
C ASN A 171 -38.58 49.22 21.45
N ALA A 172 -38.45 47.95 21.82
CA ALA A 172 -39.25 47.32 22.88
C ALA A 172 -38.79 47.81 24.28
N GLY A 173 -38.45 49.10 24.38
CA GLY A 173 -38.04 49.74 25.63
C GLY A 173 -39.24 50.23 26.42
N LEU A 174 -38.97 50.66 27.66
CA LEU A 174 -39.93 51.23 28.62
C LEU A 174 -40.93 52.23 28.01
N THR A 175 -40.52 52.99 26.99
CA THR A 175 -41.35 53.98 26.28
C THR A 175 -42.49 53.36 25.47
N ALA A 176 -42.25 52.25 24.77
CA ALA A 176 -43.28 51.55 24.01
C ALA A 176 -44.33 50.95 24.96
N SER A 177 -43.87 50.31 26.05
CA SER A 177 -44.73 49.75 27.10
C SER A 177 -45.55 50.83 27.81
N ALA A 178 -44.94 51.97 28.15
CA ALA A 178 -45.64 53.11 28.76
C ALA A 178 -46.74 53.67 27.83
N SER A 179 -46.45 53.83 26.54
CA SER A 179 -47.43 54.34 25.56
C SER A 179 -48.61 53.38 25.30
N SER A 180 -48.41 52.08 25.53
CA SER A 180 -49.46 51.07 25.42
C SER A 180 -50.32 51.05 26.69
N MET A 181 -49.68 51.08 27.87
CA MET A 181 -50.37 51.18 29.16
C MET A 181 -51.20 52.46 29.27
N GLU A 182 -50.67 53.60 28.83
CA GLU A 182 -51.40 54.87 28.86
C GLU A 182 -52.66 54.84 27.98
N ARG A 183 -52.59 54.13 26.85
CA ARG A 183 -53.74 53.91 25.97
C ARG A 183 -54.80 53.02 26.60
N GLU A 184 -54.40 51.95 27.28
CA GLU A 184 -55.33 51.07 27.98
C GLU A 184 -55.98 51.75 29.18
N LEU A 185 -55.21 52.48 29.99
CA LEU A 185 -55.74 53.26 31.12
C LEU A 185 -56.73 54.33 30.66
N ARG A 186 -56.49 54.97 29.50
CA ARG A 186 -57.44 55.91 28.89
C ARG A 186 -58.71 55.21 28.41
N ARG A 187 -58.61 54.01 27.83
CA ARG A 187 -59.79 53.22 27.40
C ARG A 187 -60.62 52.72 28.57
N ALA A 188 -59.97 52.36 29.67
CA ALA A 188 -60.64 51.92 30.89
C ALA A 188 -61.22 53.09 31.72
N GLY A 189 -61.10 54.34 31.25
CA GLY A 189 -61.64 55.53 31.93
C GLY A 189 -60.90 55.89 33.22
N LEU A 190 -59.71 55.33 33.44
CA LEU A 190 -58.94 55.44 34.69
C LEU A 190 -57.89 56.57 34.65
N LYS A 191 -57.92 57.46 33.65
CA LYS A 191 -57.07 58.65 33.67
C LYS A 191 -57.61 59.62 34.72
N LYS A 192 -56.88 59.77 35.82
CA LYS A 192 -57.04 60.86 36.78
C LYS A 192 -56.46 62.11 36.14
N ASP A 193 -57.29 63.09 35.80
CA ASP A 193 -56.82 64.43 35.46
C ASP A 193 -56.20 65.02 36.74
N ALA A 194 -54.89 65.31 36.65
CA ALA A 194 -54.02 65.99 37.63
C ALA A 194 -54.22 65.62 39.12
#